data_AF-A0A812UNP3-F1
#
_entry.id   AF-A0A812UNP3-F1
#
_cell.length_a   1.000
_cell.length_b   1.000
_cell.length_c   1.000
_cell.angle_alpha   90.00
_cell.angle_beta   90.00
_cell.angle_gamma   90.00
#
_symmetry.space_group_name_H-M   'P 1'
#
loop_
_entity.id
_entity.type
_entity.pdbx_description
1 polymer ?
#
loop_
_entity_poly.entity_id
_entity_poly.type
_entity_poly.pdbx_seq_one_letter_code
_entity_poly.pdbx_strand_id
1 'polypeptide(L)'
;AHVQLVSLGSYCGPKLSFQKMGRGAETLPFDWIRTRMSGILRLLRSNFEGFYEFVTQMRVPDTGHMVMFRGYYHSFWHDDPTEPMMHERYNRRIARLWDIDSEVRPVLFVRSIVSNEEVLQIPELMQQLRQHFGQHARLLMVLESQRQFTGPALVTE
;
A
#
# COMPACT_ATOMS: atom_id res chain seq x y z
N ALA A 1 17.66 15.63 5.66
CA ALA A 1 16.73 15.62 4.51
C ALA A 1 15.47 14.86 4.88
N HIS A 2 14.28 15.34 4.50
CA HIS A 2 13.01 14.67 4.82
C HIS A 2 12.73 13.55 3.79
N VAL A 3 12.66 12.29 4.24
CA VAL A 3 12.41 11.12 3.37
C VAL A 3 10.91 10.94 3.12
N GLN A 4 10.43 10.97 1.88
CA GLN A 4 9.00 10.75 1.62
C GLN A 4 8.59 9.33 2.05
N LEU A 5 7.41 9.17 2.66
CA LEU A 5 6.87 7.89 3.11
C LEU A 5 5.66 7.51 2.27
N VAL A 6 5.62 6.27 1.78
CA VAL A 6 4.53 5.75 0.95
C VAL A 6 4.04 4.43 1.55
N SER A 7 2.75 4.33 1.86
CA SER A 7 2.15 3.05 2.26
C SER A 7 1.94 2.18 1.03
N LEU A 8 2.19 0.88 1.14
CA LEU A 8 1.84 -0.13 0.14
C LEU A 8 0.63 -0.99 0.58
N GLY A 9 -0.18 -0.48 1.52
CA GLY A 9 -1.42 -1.13 1.95
C GLY A 9 -1.19 -2.16 3.03
N SER A 10 -1.69 -3.39 2.83
CA SER A 10 -1.93 -4.41 3.85
C SER A 10 -3.10 -4.07 4.77
N TYR A 11 -3.08 -2.89 5.38
CA TYR A 11 -4.18 -2.26 6.11
C TYR A 11 -3.84 -0.79 6.39
N CYS A 12 -4.66 -0.08 7.18
CA CYS A 12 -4.48 1.35 7.50
C CYS A 12 -3.30 1.67 8.45
N GLY A 13 -2.64 0.66 9.03
CA GLY A 13 -1.61 0.82 10.07
C GLY A 13 -0.43 1.70 9.66
N PRO A 14 0.24 1.44 8.51
CA PRO A 14 1.36 2.27 8.07
C PRO A 14 0.98 3.75 7.95
N LYS A 15 -0.17 4.05 7.35
CA LYS A 15 -0.68 5.42 7.22
C LYS A 15 -0.92 6.08 8.58
N LEU A 16 -1.59 5.39 9.50
CA LEU A 16 -1.83 5.90 10.86
C LEU A 16 -0.51 6.15 11.59
N SER A 17 0.48 5.29 11.42
CA SER A 17 1.83 5.46 11.98
C SER A 17 2.53 6.69 11.40
N PHE A 18 2.41 6.94 10.10
CA PHE A 18 2.95 8.16 9.48
C PHE A 18 2.33 9.42 10.12
N GLN A 19 1.02 9.44 10.27
CA GLN A 19 0.29 10.57 10.86
C GLN A 19 0.72 10.81 12.32
N LYS A 20 0.89 9.74 13.11
CA LYS A 20 1.39 9.84 14.50
C LYS A 20 2.81 10.41 14.59
N MET A 21 3.64 10.17 13.59
CA MET A 21 4.98 10.77 13.50
C MET A 21 4.97 12.22 12.98
N GLY A 22 3.79 12.81 12.73
CA GLY A 22 3.67 14.12 12.09
C GLY A 22 4.07 14.11 10.60
N ARG A 23 3.95 12.95 9.94
CA ARG A 23 4.34 12.72 8.54
C ARG A 23 3.15 12.25 7.71
N GLY A 24 3.35 12.12 6.39
CA GLY A 24 2.35 11.55 5.50
C GLY A 24 1.11 12.44 5.33
N ALA A 25 1.32 13.74 5.11
CA ALA A 25 0.24 14.69 4.85
C ALA A 25 -0.60 14.30 3.63
N GLU A 26 0.05 13.83 2.58
CA GLU A 26 -0.63 13.36 1.37
C GLU A 26 -1.29 12.00 1.59
N THR A 27 -2.49 11.84 1.05
CA THR A 27 -3.15 10.53 1.00
C THR A 27 -2.89 9.88 -0.36
N LEU A 28 -2.47 8.63 -0.33
CA LEU A 28 -2.06 7.80 -1.47
C LEU A 28 -3.02 6.60 -1.63
N PRO A 29 -3.05 5.91 -2.79
CA PRO A 29 -4.13 4.98 -3.11
C PRO A 29 -4.11 3.72 -2.22
N PHE A 30 -2.96 3.34 -1.68
CA PHE A 30 -2.85 2.16 -0.83
C PHE A 30 -3.10 2.45 0.66
N ASP A 31 -3.21 3.71 1.08
CA ASP A 31 -3.21 4.11 2.50
C ASP A 31 -4.32 3.47 3.35
N TRP A 32 -5.49 3.23 2.75
CA TRP A 32 -6.72 2.86 3.46
C TRP A 32 -7.33 1.54 2.98
N ILE A 33 -6.60 0.78 2.16
CA ILE A 33 -7.09 -0.44 1.58
C ILE A 33 -6.25 -1.63 2.02
N ARG A 34 -6.86 -2.81 2.02
CA ARG A 34 -6.12 -4.05 2.22
C ARG A 34 -5.67 -4.57 0.87
N THR A 35 -4.40 -4.91 0.75
CA THR A 35 -3.79 -5.41 -0.49
C THR A 35 -3.04 -6.70 -0.22
N ARG A 36 -3.07 -7.62 -1.18
CA ARG A 36 -2.05 -8.66 -1.30
C ARG A 36 -0.81 -8.09 -1.99
N MET A 37 0.36 -8.66 -1.74
CA MET A 37 1.57 -8.31 -2.47
C MET A 37 1.39 -8.45 -3.99
N SER A 38 0.81 -9.57 -4.44
CA SER A 38 0.48 -9.78 -5.86
C SER A 38 -0.49 -8.74 -6.42
N GLY A 39 -1.35 -8.16 -5.58
CA GLY A 39 -2.24 -7.07 -5.96
C GLY A 39 -1.50 -5.77 -6.23
N ILE A 40 -0.51 -5.44 -5.40
CA ILE A 40 0.34 -4.25 -5.60
C ILE A 40 1.12 -4.40 -6.90
N LEU A 41 1.78 -5.55 -7.10
CA LEU A 41 2.54 -5.84 -8.31
C LEU A 41 1.66 -5.70 -9.56
N ARG A 42 0.45 -6.29 -9.54
CA ARG A 42 -0.51 -6.16 -10.64
C ARG A 42 -0.87 -4.70 -10.90
N LEU A 43 -1.30 -3.96 -9.87
CA LEU A 43 -1.77 -2.59 -10.01
C LEU A 43 -0.65 -1.65 -10.49
N LEU A 44 0.60 -1.84 -10.08
CA LEU A 44 1.72 -1.07 -10.60
C LEU A 44 1.95 -1.36 -12.09
N ARG A 45 1.96 -2.65 -12.48
CA ARG A 45 2.19 -3.10 -13.86
C ARG A 45 1.09 -2.68 -14.82
N SER A 46 -0.16 -2.68 -14.37
CA SER A 46 -1.33 -2.40 -15.20
C SER A 46 -1.82 -0.96 -15.08
N ASN A 47 -1.04 -0.05 -14.48
CA ASN A 47 -1.46 1.33 -14.22
C ASN A 47 -2.83 1.41 -13.53
N PHE A 48 -3.00 0.64 -12.46
CA PHE A 48 -4.20 0.55 -11.64
C PHE A 48 -5.46 0.05 -12.39
N GLU A 49 -5.31 -0.63 -13.53
CA GLU A 49 -6.44 -1.33 -14.17
C GLU A 49 -7.10 -2.32 -13.20
N GLY A 50 -8.43 -2.29 -13.14
CA GLY A 50 -9.24 -3.11 -12.24
C GLY A 50 -9.23 -2.66 -10.78
N PHE A 51 -8.69 -1.47 -10.46
CA PHE A 51 -8.62 -0.99 -9.08
C PHE A 51 -9.99 -0.84 -8.41
N TYR A 52 -11.06 -0.53 -9.14
CA TYR A 52 -12.40 -0.38 -8.55
C TYR A 52 -13.23 -1.68 -8.61
N GLU A 53 -12.66 -2.78 -9.13
CA GLU A 53 -13.37 -4.05 -9.25
C GLU A 53 -13.43 -4.80 -7.91
N PHE A 54 -14.59 -5.41 -7.65
CA PHE A 54 -14.81 -6.29 -6.50
C PHE A 54 -15.80 -7.40 -6.88
N VAL A 55 -15.74 -8.50 -6.13
CA VAL A 55 -16.63 -9.68 -6.34
C VAL A 55 -17.55 -9.93 -5.15
N THR A 56 -17.25 -9.35 -3.99
CA THR A 56 -18.05 -9.51 -2.78
C THR A 56 -18.29 -8.14 -2.15
N GLN A 57 -19.55 -7.84 -1.86
CA GLN A 57 -19.94 -6.73 -1.01
C GLN A 57 -20.62 -7.31 0.23
N MET A 58 -20.21 -6.88 1.42
CA MET A 58 -20.75 -7.41 2.67
C MET A 58 -20.69 -6.37 3.78
N ARG A 59 -21.80 -6.20 4.49
CA ARG A 59 -21.81 -5.44 5.76
C ARG A 59 -21.02 -6.22 6.80
N VAL A 60 -20.05 -5.56 7.43
CA VAL A 60 -19.20 -6.22 8.42
C VAL A 60 -19.97 -6.28 9.75
N PRO A 61 -20.16 -7.47 10.36
CA PRO A 61 -20.83 -7.61 11.65
C PRO A 61 -20.18 -6.73 12.72
N ASP A 62 -20.96 -6.27 13.69
CA ASP A 62 -20.51 -5.56 14.90
C ASP A 62 -19.72 -4.26 14.69
N THR A 63 -19.77 -3.68 13.48
CA THR A 63 -19.03 -2.45 13.13
C THR A 63 -19.92 -1.24 12.84
N GLY A 64 -21.21 -1.35 13.19
CA GLY A 64 -22.22 -0.31 12.98
C GLY A 64 -22.62 -0.19 11.50
N HIS A 65 -21.74 0.40 10.67
CA HIS A 65 -22.06 0.80 9.30
C HIS A 65 -21.00 0.42 8.25
N MET A 66 -19.95 -0.30 8.63
CA MET A 66 -18.88 -0.63 7.69
C MET A 66 -19.35 -1.65 6.65
N VAL A 67 -19.09 -1.35 5.38
CA VAL A 67 -19.31 -2.26 4.25
C VAL A 67 -17.96 -2.57 3.62
N MET A 68 -17.65 -3.85 3.49
CA MET A 68 -16.47 -4.34 2.81
C MET A 68 -16.79 -4.59 1.34
N PHE A 69 -15.94 -4.10 0.45
CA PHE A 69 -15.92 -4.44 -0.97
C PHE A 69 -14.62 -5.17 -1.27
N ARG A 70 -14.72 -6.45 -1.62
CA ARG A 70 -13.57 -7.35 -1.74
C ARG A 70 -13.43 -7.90 -3.15
N GLY A 71 -12.29 -7.61 -3.77
CA GLY A 71 -11.77 -8.31 -4.94
C GLY A 71 -10.75 -9.37 -4.54
N TYR A 72 -10.14 -10.02 -5.54
CA TYR A 72 -9.05 -10.97 -5.28
C TYR A 72 -7.78 -10.26 -4.79
N TYR A 73 -7.40 -9.14 -5.42
CA TYR A 73 -6.12 -8.49 -5.16
C TYR A 73 -6.13 -7.51 -3.99
N HIS A 74 -7.29 -6.90 -3.72
CA HIS A 74 -7.45 -5.87 -2.71
C HIS A 74 -8.90 -5.77 -2.24
N SER A 75 -9.12 -4.99 -1.19
CA SER A 75 -10.45 -4.69 -0.66
C SER A 75 -10.54 -3.31 -0.04
N PHE A 76 -11.71 -2.70 -0.18
CA PHE A 76 -12.08 -1.42 0.41
C PHE A 76 -12.93 -1.66 1.67
N TRP A 77 -12.63 -0.88 2.70
CA TRP A 77 -13.27 -0.99 4.02
C TRP A 77 -13.79 0.35 4.54
N HIS A 78 -13.25 1.46 4.02
CA HIS A 78 -13.60 2.83 4.43
C HIS A 78 -14.23 3.64 3.31
N ASP A 79 -14.24 3.11 2.08
CA ASP A 79 -14.68 3.79 0.87
C ASP A 79 -15.53 2.82 0.05
N ASP A 80 -16.52 3.36 -0.67
CA ASP A 80 -17.44 2.59 -1.53
C ASP A 80 -17.05 2.74 -3.02
N PRO A 81 -16.49 1.70 -3.66
CA PRO A 81 -16.04 1.75 -5.05
C PRO A 81 -17.19 1.83 -6.06
N THR A 82 -18.45 1.81 -5.63
CA THR A 82 -19.61 2.10 -6.50
C THR A 82 -19.90 3.60 -6.61
N GLU A 83 -19.33 4.42 -5.72
CA GLU A 83 -19.53 5.88 -5.75
C GLU A 83 -18.59 6.58 -6.74
N PRO A 84 -19.11 7.35 -7.71
CA PRO A 84 -18.28 8.09 -8.66
C PRO A 84 -17.32 9.09 -7.99
N MET A 85 -17.74 9.71 -6.89
CA MET A 85 -16.91 10.65 -6.13
C MET A 85 -15.68 9.98 -5.50
N MET A 86 -15.77 8.69 -5.17
CA MET A 86 -14.61 7.91 -4.74
C MET A 86 -13.60 7.76 -5.89
N HIS A 87 -14.08 7.48 -7.11
CA HIS A 87 -13.21 7.30 -8.28
C HIS A 87 -12.42 8.57 -8.55
N GLU A 88 -13.07 9.72 -8.54
CA GLU A 88 -12.37 11.00 -8.69
C GLU A 88 -11.31 11.22 -7.62
N ARG A 89 -11.65 10.92 -6.35
CA ARG A 89 -10.72 11.04 -5.22
C ARG A 89 -9.53 10.12 -5.37
N TYR A 90 -9.74 8.85 -5.71
CA TYR A 90 -8.67 7.87 -5.85
C TYR A 90 -7.85 8.06 -7.13
N ASN A 91 -8.44 8.51 -8.23
CA ASN A 91 -7.68 8.89 -9.43
C ASN A 91 -6.68 10.00 -9.13
N ARG A 92 -7.06 11.01 -8.32
CA ARG A 92 -6.10 12.02 -7.83
C ARG A 92 -5.01 11.43 -6.94
N ARG A 93 -5.32 10.41 -6.11
CA ARG A 93 -4.33 9.73 -5.27
C ARG A 93 -3.37 8.89 -6.11
N ILE A 94 -3.87 8.21 -7.14
CA ILE A 94 -3.08 7.42 -8.10
C ILE A 94 -2.16 8.35 -8.89
N ALA A 95 -2.66 9.48 -9.38
CA ALA A 95 -1.83 10.49 -10.05
C ALA A 95 -0.69 10.96 -9.14
N ARG A 96 -0.98 11.32 -7.88
CA ARG A 96 0.06 11.68 -6.90
C ARG A 96 1.08 10.59 -6.64
N LEU A 97 0.67 9.31 -6.65
CA LEU A 97 1.60 8.20 -6.53
C LEU A 97 2.55 8.20 -7.73
N TRP A 98 2.03 8.36 -8.95
CA TRP A 98 2.85 8.39 -10.17
C TRP A 98 3.71 9.64 -10.33
N ASP A 99 3.34 10.75 -9.69
CA ASP A 99 4.17 11.96 -9.63
C ASP A 99 5.39 11.80 -8.67
N ILE A 100 5.48 10.68 -7.94
CA ILE A 100 6.63 10.42 -7.06
C ILE A 100 7.87 10.10 -7.88
N ASP A 101 8.91 10.90 -7.71
CA ASP A 101 10.23 10.70 -8.29
C ASP A 101 11.29 10.49 -7.20
N SER A 102 11.96 9.34 -7.25
CA SER A 102 13.06 8.94 -6.39
C SER A 102 14.39 8.80 -7.15
N GLU A 103 14.56 9.48 -8.27
CA GLU A 103 15.85 9.53 -8.98
C GLU A 103 16.89 10.38 -8.23
N VAL A 104 16.45 11.42 -7.52
CA VAL A 104 17.34 12.37 -6.84
C VAL A 104 17.28 12.24 -5.32
N ARG A 105 16.15 11.77 -4.76
CA ARG A 105 15.95 11.70 -3.30
C ARG A 105 15.31 10.37 -2.91
N PRO A 106 15.65 9.83 -1.73
CA PRO A 106 15.07 8.57 -1.29
C PRO A 106 13.58 8.71 -0.96
N VAL A 107 12.81 7.74 -1.44
CA VAL A 107 11.42 7.51 -1.06
C VAL A 107 11.35 6.16 -0.36
N LEU A 108 10.77 6.13 0.84
CA LEU A 108 10.61 4.91 1.61
C LEU A 108 9.18 4.38 1.48
N PHE A 109 9.04 3.29 0.74
CA PHE A 109 7.83 2.50 0.66
C PHE A 109 7.75 1.58 1.88
N VAL A 110 6.59 1.48 2.52
CA VAL A 110 6.39 0.75 3.77
C VAL A 110 5.23 -0.21 3.63
N ARG A 111 5.46 -1.47 4.01
CA ARG A 111 4.43 -2.51 4.05
C ARG A 111 4.54 -3.34 5.33
N SER A 112 3.42 -3.56 5.98
CA SER A 112 3.26 -4.65 6.95
C SER A 112 2.91 -5.94 6.23
N ILE A 113 3.66 -7.02 6.43
CA ILE A 113 3.35 -8.29 5.75
C ILE A 113 2.04 -8.88 6.28
N VAL A 114 1.26 -9.51 5.39
CA VAL A 114 0.04 -10.26 5.78
C VAL A 114 0.26 -11.77 5.86
N SER A 115 1.35 -12.28 5.27
CA SER A 115 1.75 -13.67 5.33
C SER A 115 3.27 -13.82 5.16
N ASN A 116 3.81 -14.95 5.62
CA ASN A 116 5.24 -15.25 5.46
C ASN A 116 5.65 -15.41 3.98
N GLU A 117 4.73 -15.84 3.12
CA GLU A 117 4.97 -16.02 1.69
C GLU A 117 5.29 -14.69 0.98
N GLU A 118 4.79 -13.55 1.49
CA GLU A 118 5.10 -12.23 0.90
C GLU A 118 6.59 -11.90 0.96
N VAL A 119 7.36 -12.51 1.87
CA VAL A 119 8.81 -12.32 1.96
C VAL A 119 9.50 -12.76 0.67
N LEU A 120 9.01 -13.83 0.04
CA LEU A 120 9.57 -14.35 -1.21
C LEU A 120 9.35 -13.40 -2.39
N GLN A 121 8.39 -12.49 -2.28
CA GLN A 121 8.03 -11.52 -3.32
C GLN A 121 8.70 -10.15 -3.14
N ILE A 122 9.45 -9.97 -2.05
CA ILE A 122 10.18 -8.72 -1.76
C ILE A 122 11.12 -8.31 -2.91
N PRO A 123 11.96 -9.21 -3.49
CA PRO A 123 12.86 -8.82 -4.57
C PRO A 123 12.10 -8.31 -5.80
N GLU A 124 11.01 -8.98 -6.17
CA GLU A 124 10.16 -8.60 -7.30
C GLU A 124 9.49 -7.24 -7.05
N LEU A 125 8.94 -7.01 -5.86
CA LEU A 125 8.37 -5.72 -5.49
C LEU A 125 9.43 -4.62 -5.54
N MET A 126 10.61 -4.85 -4.97
CA MET A 126 11.69 -3.87 -4.94
C MET A 126 12.12 -3.48 -6.35
N GLN A 127 12.24 -4.46 -7.26
CA GLN A 127 12.52 -4.22 -8.67
C GLN A 127 11.43 -3.35 -9.31
N GLN A 128 10.15 -3.67 -9.11
CA GLN A 128 9.05 -2.86 -9.66
C GLN A 128 9.07 -1.43 -9.12
N LEU A 129 9.30 -1.24 -7.82
CA LEU A 129 9.37 0.10 -7.22
C LEU A 129 10.51 0.93 -7.83
N ARG A 130 11.69 0.35 -8.02
CA ARG A 130 12.80 1.06 -8.68
C ARG A 130 12.52 1.36 -10.15
N GLN A 131 11.87 0.45 -10.87
CA GLN A 131 11.50 0.66 -12.28
C GLN A 131 10.52 1.81 -12.45
N HIS A 132 9.56 1.98 -11.54
CA HIS A 132 8.54 3.01 -11.64
C HIS A 132 8.94 4.35 -11.01
N PHE A 133 9.63 4.32 -9.87
CA PHE A 133 9.89 5.52 -9.07
C PHE A 133 11.35 5.93 -9.06
N GLY A 134 12.26 5.09 -9.53
CA GLY A 134 13.70 5.41 -9.64
C GLY A 134 14.61 4.72 -8.63
N GLN A 135 15.92 4.88 -8.84
CA GLN A 135 16.96 4.11 -8.15
C GLN A 135 17.05 4.35 -6.62
N HIS A 136 16.53 5.48 -6.12
CA HIS A 136 16.50 5.76 -4.67
C HIS A 136 15.22 5.30 -3.97
N ALA A 137 14.35 4.54 -4.65
CA ALA A 137 13.28 3.81 -3.99
C ALA A 137 13.88 2.88 -2.92
N ARG A 138 13.29 2.87 -1.73
CA ARG A 138 13.65 2.00 -0.59
C ARG A 138 12.40 1.32 -0.08
N LEU A 139 12.54 0.10 0.44
CA LEU A 139 11.42 -0.68 0.97
C LEU A 139 11.69 -1.05 2.43
N LEU A 140 10.72 -0.76 3.29
CA LEU A 140 10.66 -1.22 4.67
C LEU A 140 9.52 -2.24 4.80
N MET A 141 9.89 -3.46 5.18
CA MET A 141 8.93 -4.53 5.48
C MET A 141 8.81 -4.68 7.00
N VAL A 142 7.60 -4.52 7.51
CA VAL A 142 7.28 -4.72 8.93
C VAL A 142 6.76 -6.13 9.11
N LEU A 143 7.54 -6.95 9.82
CA LEU A 143 7.17 -8.32 10.17
C LEU A 143 6.48 -8.31 11.53
N GLU A 144 5.18 -8.60 11.52
CA GLU A 144 4.34 -8.60 12.71
C GLU A 144 4.25 -10.00 13.33
N SER A 145 3.76 -10.08 14.57
CA SER A 145 3.44 -11.34 15.28
C SER A 145 4.56 -12.37 15.32
N GLN A 146 5.81 -11.92 15.35
CA GLN A 146 6.99 -12.78 15.49
C GLN A 146 7.07 -13.34 16.92
N ARG A 147 7.48 -14.62 17.06
CA ARG A 147 7.66 -15.25 18.39
C ARG A 147 8.73 -14.57 19.22
N GLN A 148 9.75 -14.04 18.57
CA GLN A 148 10.87 -13.34 19.18
C GLN A 148 11.15 -12.07 18.38
N PHE A 149 11.46 -10.99 19.08
CA PHE A 149 11.92 -9.76 18.46
C PHE A 149 13.45 -9.83 18.30
N THR A 150 13.91 -9.87 17.05
CA THR A 150 15.35 -9.91 16.71
C THR A 150 15.90 -8.55 16.30
N GLY A 151 15.07 -7.49 16.31
CA GLY A 151 15.46 -6.17 15.85
C GLY A 151 15.31 -5.97 14.34
N PRO A 152 15.69 -4.79 13.83
CA PRO A 152 15.71 -4.54 12.39
C PRO A 152 16.85 -5.32 11.72
N ALA A 153 16.61 -5.79 10.50
CA ALA A 153 17.62 -6.40 9.64
C ALA A 153 17.72 -5.62 8.33
N LEU A 154 18.95 -5.48 7.81
CA LEU A 154 19.19 -4.99 6.46
C LEU A 154 19.32 -6.20 5.54
N VAL A 155 18.54 -6.21 4.47
CA VAL A 155 18.67 -7.19 3.39
C VAL A 155 19.52 -6.55 2.31
N THR A 156 20.69 -7.12 2.02
CA THR A 156 21.50 -6.73 0.87
C THR A 156 21.13 -7.60 -0.32
N GLU A 157 21.00 -6.97 -1.49
CA GLU A 157 20.82 -7.65 -2.78
C GLU A 157 22.12 -8.32 -3.24
#